data_AF-A0A537T5B6-F1
#
_entry.id   AF-A0A537T5B6-F1
#
_cell.length_a   1.000
_cell.length_b   1.000
_cell.length_c   1.000
_cell.angle_alpha   90.00
_cell.angle_beta   90.00
_cell.angle_gamma   90.00
#
_symmetry.space_group_name_H-M   'P 1'
#
loop_
_entity.id
_entity.type
_entity.pdbx_description
1 polymer ?
#
loop_
_entity_poly.entity_id
_entity_poly.type
_entity_poly.pdbx_seq_one_letter_code
_entity_poly.pdbx_strand_id
1 'polypeptide(L)'
;EGTYVTVRPSFGDKDAIFAYRTEITWDPAASSLVFHESERQDAAFTQFGEVAVPNQSGHIYLVTNRHGQHRLITVARPTISGEMYGIITTLLAGRGSLLTPIAAPIAYLPIKMVAHPTFGRVSSDDPNYSLYRQHLRRTTDESFALFLPA
;
A
#
# COMPACT_ATOMS: atom_id res chain seq x y z
N GLU A 1 -10.49 -9.12 7.08
CA GLU A 1 -9.17 -9.57 7.56
C GLU A 1 -8.42 -10.27 6.44
N GLY A 2 -7.09 -10.38 6.51
CA GLY A 2 -6.29 -11.09 5.52
C GLY A 2 -4.84 -10.62 5.44
N THR A 3 -4.01 -11.39 4.73
CA THR A 3 -2.60 -11.09 4.46
C THR A 3 -2.42 -10.77 2.98
N TYR A 4 -1.68 -9.70 2.70
CA TYR A 4 -1.51 -9.14 1.36
C TYR A 4 -0.04 -8.90 1.05
N VAL A 5 0.31 -9.07 -0.23
CA VAL A 5 1.48 -8.43 -0.84
C VAL A 5 1.04 -7.03 -1.24
N THR A 6 1.58 -6.03 -0.57
CA THR A 6 1.30 -4.63 -0.83
C THR A 6 2.39 -4.07 -1.74
N VAL A 7 2.00 -3.51 -2.87
CA VAL A 7 2.91 -2.96 -3.87
C VAL A 7 2.64 -1.48 -4.10
N ARG A 8 3.71 -0.70 -4.25
CA ARG A 8 3.68 0.72 -4.67
C ARG A 8 4.90 1.07 -5.50
N PRO A 9 4.87 2.14 -6.32
CA PRO A 9 6.08 2.67 -6.94
C PRO A 9 7.13 3.08 -5.88
N SER A 10 8.41 2.97 -6.22
CA SER A 10 9.47 3.66 -5.49
C SER A 10 9.36 5.16 -5.70
N PHE A 11 9.60 5.93 -4.64
CA PHE A 11 9.60 7.39 -4.70
C PHE A 11 10.93 7.97 -5.20
N GLY A 12 12.01 7.19 -5.15
CA GLY A 12 13.36 7.63 -5.55
C GLY A 12 13.88 7.00 -6.85
N ASP A 13 13.21 5.97 -7.37
CA ASP A 13 13.59 5.28 -8.60
C ASP A 13 12.33 4.95 -9.41
N LYS A 14 12.20 5.56 -10.59
CA LYS A 14 11.05 5.41 -11.47
C LYS A 14 10.83 3.98 -11.98
N ASP A 15 11.87 3.16 -11.99
CA ASP A 15 11.82 1.80 -12.54
C ASP A 15 11.73 0.75 -11.43
N ALA A 16 11.74 1.14 -10.16
CA ALA A 16 11.63 0.23 -9.03
C ALA A 16 10.23 0.24 -8.39
N ILE A 17 9.83 -0.92 -7.89
CA ILE A 17 8.63 -1.12 -7.08
C ILE A 17 9.07 -1.43 -5.66
N PHE A 18 8.31 -0.98 -4.67
CA PHE A 18 8.42 -1.49 -3.30
C PHE A 18 7.28 -2.45 -3.03
N ALA A 19 7.62 -3.67 -2.61
CA ALA A 19 6.70 -4.69 -2.16
C ALA A 19 6.95 -4.98 -0.68
N TYR A 20 5.89 -5.18 0.10
CA TYR A 20 5.99 -5.56 1.52
C TYR A 20 4.73 -6.32 1.93
N ARG A 21 4.79 -6.99 3.07
CA ARG A 21 3.63 -7.71 3.60
C ARG A 21 2.75 -6.74 4.39
N THR A 22 1.44 -6.83 4.18
CA THR A 22 0.46 -6.19 5.07
C THR A 22 -0.52 -7.23 5.60
N GLU A 23 -0.71 -7.24 6.91
CA GLU A 23 -1.69 -8.07 7.60
C GLU A 23 -2.80 -7.17 8.13
N ILE A 24 -4.06 -7.55 7.91
CA ILE A 24 -5.23 -6.85 8.44
C ILE A 24 -6.00 -7.81 9.34
N THR A 25 -6.17 -7.45 10.61
CA THR A 25 -6.77 -8.30 11.65
C THR A 25 -7.72 -7.49 12.53
N TRP A 26 -8.69 -8.16 13.15
CA TRP A 26 -9.47 -7.55 14.24
C TRP A 26 -8.61 -7.43 15.50
N ASP A 27 -8.58 -6.24 16.10
CA ASP A 27 -8.01 -6.03 17.43
C ASP A 27 -9.14 -5.90 18.47
N PRO A 28 -9.30 -6.87 19.39
CA PRO A 28 -10.30 -6.79 20.45
C PRO A 28 -10.11 -5.58 21.38
N ALA A 29 -8.88 -5.13 21.61
CA ALA A 29 -8.59 -4.03 22.51
C ALA A 29 -9.02 -2.69 21.91
N ALA A 30 -8.73 -2.48 20.62
CA ALA A 30 -9.19 -1.30 19.89
C ALA A 30 -10.66 -1.40 19.43
N SER A 31 -11.23 -2.61 19.44
CA SER A 31 -12.56 -2.90 18.86
C SER A 31 -12.67 -2.39 17.41
N SER A 32 -11.60 -2.57 16.65
CA SER A 32 -11.49 -2.11 15.27
C SER A 32 -10.58 -3.04 14.47
N LEU A 33 -10.63 -2.92 13.15
CA LEU A 33 -9.62 -3.55 12.30
C LEU A 33 -8.33 -2.73 12.38
N VAL A 34 -7.21 -3.43 12.46
CA VAL A 34 -5.86 -2.85 12.44
C VAL A 34 -5.07 -3.47 11.30
N PHE A 35 -4.02 -2.78 10.86
CA PHE A 35 -3.06 -3.33 9.92
C PHE A 35 -1.64 -3.28 10.46
N HIS A 36 -0.81 -4.24 10.06
CA HIS A 36 0.61 -4.30 10.34
C HIS A 36 1.41 -4.56 9.05
N GLU A 37 2.47 -3.79 8.84
CA GLU A 37 3.44 -4.01 7.75
C GLU A 37 4.70 -4.69 8.26
N SER A 38 5.20 -5.65 7.48
CA SER A 38 6.46 -6.36 7.71
C SER A 38 7.21 -6.60 6.39
N GLU A 39 8.36 -7.26 6.44
CA GLU A 39 9.20 -7.52 5.26
C GLU A 39 9.62 -6.26 4.50
N ARG A 40 9.85 -5.18 5.25
CA ARG A 40 10.44 -3.95 4.72
C ARG A 40 11.96 -4.01 4.91
N GLN A 41 12.73 -3.52 3.92
CA GLN A 41 14.19 -3.40 4.03
C GLN A 41 14.63 -2.54 5.24
N ASP A 42 13.72 -1.75 5.79
CA ASP A 42 13.91 -0.87 6.93
C ASP A 42 13.05 -1.33 8.13
N ALA A 43 13.44 -2.42 8.79
CA ALA A 43 12.70 -3.00 9.93
C ALA A 43 12.38 -2.00 11.08
N ALA A 44 13.11 -0.88 11.16
CA ALA A 44 12.83 0.22 12.08
C ALA A 44 11.58 1.07 11.75
N PHE A 45 10.97 0.86 10.57
CA PHE A 45 9.81 1.63 10.09
C PHE A 45 8.61 0.75 9.74
N THR A 46 8.47 -0.40 10.39
CA THR A 46 7.23 -1.20 10.33
C THR A 46 6.04 -0.30 10.65
N GLN A 47 5.21 -0.05 9.64
CA GLN A 47 4.03 0.79 9.77
C GLN A 47 2.87 -0.05 10.24
N PHE A 48 2.09 0.50 11.14
CA PHE A 48 0.84 -0.11 11.59
C PHE A 48 -0.13 0.99 11.96
N GLY A 49 -1.41 0.65 12.00
CA GLY A 49 -2.46 1.61 12.27
C GLY A 49 -3.83 1.00 12.16
N GLU A 50 -4.82 1.86 12.04
CA GLU A 50 -6.23 1.47 12.03
C GLU A 50 -6.76 1.32 10.61
N VAL A 51 -7.76 0.47 10.46
CA VAL A 51 -8.50 0.25 9.22
C VAL A 51 -9.96 0.63 9.43
N ALA A 52 -10.42 1.62 8.67
CA ALA A 52 -11.82 2.04 8.68
C ALA A 52 -12.54 1.52 7.42
N VAL A 53 -13.73 0.94 7.63
CA VAL A 53 -14.59 0.42 6.56
C VAL A 53 -15.98 1.05 6.67
N PRO A 54 -16.19 2.29 6.19
CA PRO A 54 -17.50 2.91 6.25
C PRO A 54 -18.52 2.17 5.38
N ASN A 55 -19.75 2.04 5.89
CA ASN A 55 -20.81 1.30 5.21
C ASN A 55 -21.21 1.93 3.86
N GLN A 56 -21.00 3.24 3.68
CA GLN A 56 -21.56 4.01 2.55
C GLN A 56 -20.52 4.45 1.49
N SER A 57 -19.22 4.29 1.73
CA SER A 57 -18.20 4.84 0.81
C SER A 57 -17.75 3.87 -0.29
N GLY A 58 -17.97 2.56 -0.12
CA GLY A 58 -17.36 1.56 -1.02
C GLY A 58 -15.82 1.50 -0.94
N HIS A 59 -15.23 2.22 0.02
CA HIS A 59 -13.79 2.37 0.22
C HIS A 59 -13.36 1.95 1.62
N ILE A 60 -12.11 1.52 1.72
CA ILE A 60 -11.42 1.16 2.95
C ILE A 60 -10.28 2.16 3.14
N TYR A 61 -10.11 2.62 4.37
CA TYR A 61 -9.05 3.55 4.75
C TYR A 61 -8.08 2.84 5.69
N LEU A 62 -6.78 2.91 5.41
CA LEU A 62 -5.74 2.48 6.32
C LEU A 62 -4.98 3.72 6.78
N VAL A 63 -4.96 3.97 8.09
CA VAL A 63 -4.45 5.21 8.68
C VAL A 63 -3.34 4.89 9.66
N THR A 64 -2.12 5.34 9.35
CA THR A 64 -1.07 5.50 10.37
C THR A 64 -1.23 6.89 10.97
N ASN A 65 -1.38 7.00 12.29
CA ASN A 65 -1.26 8.27 13.02
C ASN A 65 -0.48 8.05 14.33
N ARG A 66 0.85 8.14 14.25
CA ARG A 66 1.73 7.85 15.40
C ARG A 66 2.96 8.74 15.41
N HIS A 67 3.28 9.31 16.57
CA HIS A 67 4.49 10.12 16.79
C HIS A 67 4.69 11.24 15.75
N GLY A 68 3.59 11.83 15.26
CA GLY A 68 3.61 12.85 14.21
C GLY A 68 3.76 12.32 12.79
N GLN A 69 3.98 11.01 12.60
CA GLN A 69 3.90 10.37 11.29
C GLN A 69 2.44 10.11 10.93
N HIS A 70 2.06 10.60 9.75
CA HIS A 70 0.73 10.42 9.20
C HIS A 70 0.80 9.85 7.79
N ARG A 71 0.06 8.77 7.56
CA ARG A 71 -0.09 8.14 6.25
C ARG A 71 -1.53 7.69 6.10
N LEU A 72 -2.13 8.07 4.97
CA LEU A 72 -3.48 7.65 4.61
C LEU A 72 -3.40 6.82 3.33
N ILE A 73 -4.02 5.66 3.36
CA ILE A 73 -4.26 4.84 2.18
C ILE A 73 -5.77 4.72 2.00
N THR A 74 -6.25 5.08 0.82
CA THR A 74 -7.66 4.91 0.44
C THR A 74 -7.71 3.91 -0.70
N VAL A 75 -8.37 2.77 -0.47
CA VAL A 75 -8.53 1.72 -1.48
C VAL A 75 -10.00 1.36 -1.66
N ALA A 76 -10.38 0.88 -2.84
CA ALA A 76 -11.69 0.28 -3.05
C ALA A 76 -11.84 -0.99 -2.18
N ARG A 77 -13.10 -1.40 -1.93
CA ARG A 77 -13.37 -2.73 -1.36
C ARG A 77 -12.76 -3.84 -2.24
N PRO A 78 -12.43 -5.01 -1.65
CA PRO A 78 -11.85 -6.11 -2.39
C PRO A 78 -12.65 -6.47 -3.63
N THR A 79 -11.94 -6.73 -4.74
CA THR A 79 -12.51 -7.35 -5.94
C THR A 79 -12.98 -8.78 -5.62
N ILE A 80 -13.60 -9.45 -6.60
CA ILE A 80 -14.00 -10.86 -6.47
C ILE A 80 -12.81 -11.79 -6.15
N SER A 81 -11.63 -11.47 -6.67
CA SER A 81 -10.37 -12.18 -6.42
C SER A 81 -9.62 -11.69 -5.19
N GLY A 82 -10.11 -10.62 -4.54
CA GLY A 82 -9.66 -10.14 -3.24
C GLY A 82 -8.61 -9.02 -3.29
N GLU A 83 -8.20 -8.55 -4.47
CA GLU A 83 -7.29 -7.40 -4.55
C GLU A 83 -7.99 -6.10 -4.14
N MET A 84 -7.21 -5.17 -3.59
CA MET A 84 -7.67 -3.80 -3.34
C MET A 84 -6.72 -2.82 -4.03
N TYR A 85 -7.27 -1.79 -4.67
CA TYR A 85 -6.52 -0.79 -5.42
C TYR A 85 -6.90 0.61 -4.96
N GLY A 86 -5.95 1.54 -4.99
CA GLY A 86 -6.22 2.94 -4.69
C GLY A 86 -4.97 3.78 -4.52
N ILE A 87 -5.01 4.75 -3.60
CA ILE A 87 -3.99 5.79 -3.45
C ILE A 87 -3.38 5.72 -2.05
N ILE A 88 -2.06 5.84 -1.98
CA ILE A 88 -1.32 6.18 -0.76
C ILE A 88 -1.00 7.68 -0.77
N THR A 89 -1.23 8.38 0.33
CA THR A 89 -0.76 9.75 0.59
C THR A 89 0.13 9.77 1.83
N THR A 90 1.30 10.39 1.68
CA THR A 90 2.35 10.41 2.71
C THR A 90 3.31 11.57 2.49
N LEU A 91 4.33 11.68 3.32
CA LEU A 91 5.47 12.58 3.12
C LEU A 91 6.66 11.81 2.55
N LEU A 92 7.31 12.39 1.53
CA LEU A 92 8.59 11.95 1.00
C LEU A 92 9.72 12.73 1.69
N ALA A 93 10.66 12.01 2.31
CA ALA A 93 11.89 12.60 2.81
C ALA A 93 12.76 13.07 1.64
N GLY A 94 13.03 14.39 1.59
CA GLY A 94 13.90 15.03 0.62
C GLY A 94 15.29 15.33 1.18
N ARG A 95 16.01 16.26 0.54
CA ARG A 95 17.28 16.77 1.07
C ARG A 95 17.05 17.60 2.33
N GLY A 96 17.89 17.41 3.35
CA GLY A 96 17.79 18.12 4.63
C GLY A 96 16.57 17.68 5.44
N SER A 97 15.89 18.62 6.10
CA SER A 97 14.68 18.38 6.89
C SER A 97 13.38 18.54 6.07
N LEU A 98 13.47 18.54 4.73
CA LEU A 98 12.32 18.75 3.87
C LEU A 98 11.48 17.48 3.77
N LEU A 99 10.19 17.63 4.04
CA LEU A 99 9.16 16.62 3.84
C LEU A 99 8.18 17.12 2.79
N THR A 100 8.15 16.47 1.64
CA THR A 100 7.27 16.86 0.52
C THR A 100 6.03 15.97 0.50
N PRO A 101 4.81 16.52 0.54
CA PRO A 101 3.59 15.75 0.33
C PRO A 101 3.63 15.01 -1.01
N ILE A 102 3.31 13.72 -0.99
CA ILE A 102 3.31 12.87 -2.17
C ILE A 102 2.11 11.92 -2.15
N ALA A 103 1.61 11.61 -3.34
CA ALA A 103 0.61 10.58 -3.57
C ALA A 103 1.08 9.60 -4.64
N ALA A 104 0.70 8.32 -4.54
CA ALA A 104 1.03 7.31 -5.53
C ALA A 104 -0.05 6.20 -5.58
N PRO A 105 -0.14 5.45 -6.69
CA PRO A 105 -0.96 4.24 -6.72
C PRO A 105 -0.40 3.20 -5.76
N ILE A 106 -1.30 2.43 -5.15
CA ILE A 106 -0.98 1.29 -4.28
C ILE A 106 -1.96 0.15 -4.57
N ALA A 107 -1.49 -1.09 -4.45
CA ALA A 107 -2.32 -2.28 -4.58
C ALA A 107 -2.02 -3.29 -3.47
N TYR A 108 -3.06 -3.99 -3.03
CA TYR A 108 -3.01 -5.08 -2.05
C TYR A 108 -3.43 -6.36 -2.76
N LEU A 109 -2.50 -7.28 -2.94
CA LEU A 109 -2.75 -8.57 -3.59
C LEU A 109 -2.88 -9.62 -2.50
N PRO A 110 -3.97 -10.41 -2.40
CA PRO A 110 -4.03 -11.51 -1.44
C PRO A 110 -2.78 -12.37 -1.54
N ILE A 111 -2.13 -12.69 -0.42
CA ILE A 111 -0.78 -13.28 -0.45
C ILE A 111 -0.71 -14.59 -1.26
N LYS A 112 -1.81 -15.35 -1.29
CA LYS A 112 -1.98 -16.59 -2.08
C LYS A 112 -1.98 -16.39 -3.60
N MET A 113 -2.15 -15.15 -4.09
CA MET A 113 -2.14 -14.82 -5.52
C MET A 113 -0.72 -14.77 -6.09
N VAL A 114 0.28 -14.60 -5.22
CA VAL A 114 1.70 -14.53 -5.61
C VAL A 114 2.40 -15.74 -5.01
N ALA A 115 2.71 -16.74 -5.83
CA ALA A 115 3.24 -18.02 -5.34
C ALA A 115 4.56 -17.88 -4.57
N HIS A 116 5.46 -17.03 -5.07
CA HIS A 116 6.76 -16.75 -4.47
C HIS A 116 7.00 -15.24 -4.44
N PRO A 117 6.39 -14.51 -3.48
CA PRO A 117 6.43 -13.06 -3.48
C PRO A 117 7.84 -12.55 -3.17
N THR A 118 8.34 -11.65 -4.01
CA THR A 118 9.50 -10.81 -3.67
C THR A 118 9.04 -9.65 -2.80
N PHE A 119 9.75 -9.40 -1.71
CA PHE A 119 9.58 -8.23 -0.84
C PHE A 119 10.81 -7.31 -0.90
N GLY A 120 10.64 -6.05 -0.48
CA GLY A 120 11.64 -5.00 -0.58
C GLY A 120 11.59 -4.25 -1.91
N ARG A 121 12.75 -3.77 -2.35
CA ARG A 121 12.91 -3.10 -3.65
C ARG A 121 12.96 -4.15 -4.76
N VAL A 122 12.05 -4.04 -5.72
CA VAL A 122 11.87 -4.93 -6.87
C VAL A 122 12.23 -4.16 -8.13
N SER A 123 13.31 -4.57 -8.78
CA SER A 123 13.81 -4.02 -10.05
C SER A 123 13.32 -4.86 -11.24
N SER A 124 13.55 -4.38 -12.46
CA SER A 124 13.00 -4.97 -13.69
C SER A 124 13.48 -6.39 -14.00
N ASP A 125 14.57 -6.81 -13.39
CA ASP A 125 15.16 -8.16 -13.46
C ASP A 125 14.49 -9.16 -12.51
N ASP A 126 13.68 -8.69 -11.56
CA ASP A 126 12.98 -9.58 -10.63
C ASP A 126 11.81 -10.32 -11.32
N PRO A 127 11.62 -11.64 -11.06
CA PRO A 127 10.53 -12.42 -11.67
C PRO A 127 9.12 -11.86 -11.44
N ASN A 128 8.87 -11.21 -10.30
CA ASN A 128 7.57 -10.64 -9.95
C ASN A 128 7.39 -9.20 -10.47
N TYR A 129 8.42 -8.59 -11.05
CA TYR A 129 8.37 -7.19 -11.47
C TYR A 129 7.20 -6.90 -12.42
N SER A 130 7.06 -7.71 -13.47
CA SER A 130 6.02 -7.52 -14.49
C SER A 130 4.63 -7.66 -13.89
N LEU A 131 4.42 -8.64 -13.00
CA LEU A 131 3.17 -8.86 -12.28
C LEU A 131 2.83 -7.66 -11.40
N TYR A 132 3.76 -7.23 -10.55
CA TYR A 132 3.52 -6.09 -9.65
C TYR A 132 3.28 -4.79 -10.42
N ARG A 133 4.04 -4.56 -11.51
CA ARG A 133 3.86 -3.38 -12.36
C ARG A 133 2.49 -3.37 -13.03
N GLN A 134 2.00 -4.54 -13.47
CA GLN A 134 0.67 -4.68 -14.04
C GLN A 134 -0.41 -4.28 -13.02
N HIS A 135 -0.35 -4.81 -11.79
CA HIS A 135 -1.32 -4.45 -10.75
C HIS A 135 -1.29 -2.96 -10.40
N LEU A 136 -0.11 -2.32 -10.39
CA LEU A 136 -0.02 -0.88 -10.18
C LEU A 136 -0.62 -0.05 -11.30
N ARG A 137 -0.53 -0.50 -12.56
CA ARG A 137 -1.17 0.17 -13.70
C ARG A 137 -2.69 0.07 -13.64
N ARG A 138 -3.23 -1.09 -13.26
CA ARG A 138 -4.68 -1.31 -13.09
C ARG A 138 -5.32 -0.27 -12.17
N THR A 139 -4.61 0.19 -11.14
CA THR A 139 -5.09 1.24 -10.23
C THR A 139 -5.59 2.49 -10.98
N THR A 140 -4.89 2.92 -12.03
CA THR A 140 -5.30 4.07 -12.85
C THR A 140 -6.08 3.65 -14.09
N ASP A 141 -5.73 2.54 -14.72
CA ASP A 141 -6.33 2.10 -15.99
C ASP A 141 -7.78 1.63 -15.82
N GLU A 142 -8.13 1.06 -14.65
CA GLU A 142 -9.47 0.57 -14.32
C GLU A 142 -10.25 1.53 -13.40
N SER A 143 -9.82 2.81 -13.31
CA SER A 143 -10.51 3.86 -12.53
C SER A 143 -10.66 3.58 -11.03
N PHE A 144 -9.78 2.78 -10.41
CA PHE A 144 -9.72 2.68 -8.94
C PHE A 144 -9.18 3.94 -8.28
N ALA A 145 -8.42 4.74 -9.04
CA ALA A 145 -7.86 6.03 -8.65
C ALA A 145 -7.70 6.92 -9.87
N LEU A 146 -7.80 8.24 -9.67
CA LEU A 146 -7.52 9.25 -10.68
C LEU A 146 -6.49 10.24 -10.15
N PHE A 147 -5.46 10.51 -10.93
CA PHE A 147 -4.55 11.64 -10.72
C PHE A 147 -4.87 12.71 -11.76
N LEU A 148 -5.29 13.89 -11.29
CA LEU A 148 -5.60 15.01 -12.17
C LEU A 148 -4.30 15.64 -12.71
N PRO A 149 -4.32 16.17 -13.94
CA PRO A 149 -3.24 17.04 -14.41
C PRO A 149 -3.14 18.30 -13.54
N ALA A 150 -1.96 18.90 -13.51
CA ALA A 150 -1.68 20.15 -12.81
C ALA A 150 -2.37 21.35 -13.46
#